data_AF-U1P9A5-F1
#
_entry.id   AF-U1P9A5-F1
#
_cell.length_a   1.000
_cell.length_b   1.000
_cell.length_c   1.000
_cell.angle_alpha   90.00
_cell.angle_beta   90.00
_cell.angle_gamma   90.00
#
_symmetry.space_group_name_H-M   'P 1'
#
loop_
_entity.id
_entity.type
_entity.pdbx_description
1 polymer ?
#
loop_
_entity_poly.entity_id
_entity_poly.type
_entity_poly.pdbx_seq_one_letter_code
_entity_poly.pdbx_strand_id
1 'polypeptide(L)' 'MRIGVISDIHGNKVALKAVLTAMPSVDRIVCAGDIVRYNLYLIRRVLIESSSYQSQR' A
#
# COMPACT_ATOMS: atom_id res chain seq x y z
N MET A 1 -28.41 4.03 -7.75
CA MET A 1 -27.27 4.27 -6.85
C MET A 1 -26.00 3.79 -7.53
N ARG A 2 -25.00 4.66 -7.70
CA ARG A 2 -23.69 4.36 -8.28
C ARG A 2 -22.64 4.41 -7.19
N ILE A 3 -21.84 3.36 -7.08
CA ILE A 3 -20.75 3.26 -6.11
C ILE A 3 -19.42 3.23 -6.85
N GLY A 4 -18.52 4.15 -6.52
CA GLY A 4 -17.13 4.10 -6.95
C GLY A 4 -16.34 3.15 -6.06
N VAL A 5 -15.64 2.19 -6.68
CA VAL A 5 -14.80 1.22 -5.96
C VAL A 5 -13.34 1.53 -6.26
N ILE A 6 -12.55 1.72 -5.21
CA ILE A 6 -11.09 1.89 -5.27
C ILE A 6 -10.42 0.83 -4.40
N SER A 7 -9.20 0.41 -4.74
CA SER A 7 -8.43 -0.57 -3.97
C SER A 7 -6.97 -0.14 -3.88
N ASP A 8 -6.27 -0.65 -2.87
CA ASP A 8 -4.81 -0.64 -2.75
C ASP A 8 -4.21 0.76 -2.90
N ILE A 9 -4.78 1.70 -2.14
CA ILE A 9 -4.33 3.10 -2.14
C ILE A 9 -2.87 3.17 -1.67
N HIS A 10 -2.46 2.30 -0.74
CA HIS A 10 -1.11 2.25 -0.17
C HIS A 10 -0.59 3.64 0.23
N GLY A 11 -1.44 4.47 0.85
CA GLY A 11 -1.11 5.83 1.25
C GLY A 11 -0.69 6.79 0.11
N ASN A 12 -0.88 6.42 -1.16
CA ASN A 12 -0.47 7.23 -2.30
C ASN A 12 -1.48 8.34 -2.60
N LYS A 13 -1.33 9.46 -1.88
CA LYS A 13 -2.23 10.63 -2.02
C LYS A 13 -2.28 11.19 -3.45
N VAL A 14 -1.18 11.17 -4.19
CA VAL A 14 -1.11 11.72 -5.55
C VAL A 14 -1.90 10.85 -6.51
N ALA A 15 -1.71 9.53 -6.46
CA ALA A 15 -2.48 8.58 -7.28
C ALA A 15 -3.97 8.63 -6.93
N LEU A 16 -4.31 8.67 -5.64
CA LEU A 16 -5.70 8.79 -5.20
C LEU A 16 -6.38 10.04 -5.76
N LYS A 17 -5.69 11.19 -5.73
CA LYS A 17 -6.24 12.43 -6.30
C LYS A 17 -6.48 12.31 -7.81
N ALA A 18 -5.57 11.70 -8.55
CA ALA A 18 -5.74 11.49 -9.99
C ALA A 18 -6.96 10.60 -10.29
N VAL A 19 -7.12 9.50 -9.56
CA VAL A 19 -8.27 8.59 -9.71
C VAL A 19 -9.59 9.31 -9.39
N LEU A 20 -9.65 10.05 -8.27
CA LEU A 20 -10.85 10.78 -7.89
C LEU A 20 -11.24 11.87 -8.89
N THR A 21 -10.26 12.55 -9.50
CA THR A 21 -10.52 13.54 -10.55
C THR A 21 -11.02 12.90 -11.85
N ALA A 22 -10.52 11.71 -12.21
CA ALA A 22 -10.92 11.02 -13.43
C ALA A 22 -12.25 10.25 -13.29
N MET A 23 -12.67 9.97 -12.05
CA MET A 23 -13.89 9.21 -11.77
C MET A 23 -15.15 10.03 -12.10
N PRO A 24 -16.16 9.43 -12.77
CA PRO A 24 -17.45 10.08 -12.93
C PRO A 24 -18.15 10.30 -11.59
N SER A 25 -19.18 11.16 -11.57
CA SER A 25 -19.98 11.38 -10.36
C SER A 25 -20.63 10.09 -9.86
N VAL A 26 -20.43 9.78 -8.59
CA VAL A 26 -20.96 8.62 -7.86
C VAL A 26 -21.57 9.06 -6.55
N ASP A 27 -22.54 8.30 -6.05
CA ASP A 27 -23.26 8.62 -4.80
C ASP A 27 -22.38 8.33 -3.57
N ARG A 28 -21.54 7.29 -3.67
CA ARG A 28 -20.63 6.84 -2.60
C ARG A 28 -19.35 6.28 -3.17
N ILE A 29 -18.28 6.36 -2.39
CA ILE A 29 -17.00 5.72 -2.68
C ILE A 29 -16.70 4.72 -1.57
N VAL A 30 -16.28 3.52 -1.95
CA VAL A 30 -15.84 2.48 -1.03
C VAL A 30 -14.42 2.04 -1.37
N CYS A 31 -13.64 1.75 -0.34
CA CYS A 31 -12.31 1.18 -0.51
C CYS A 31 -12.37 -0.34 -0.27
N ALA A 32 -11.89 -1.11 -1.24
CA ALA A 32 -11.89 -2.58 -1.22
C ALA A 32 -10.61 -3.19 -0.63
N GLY A 33 -9.60 -2.38 -0.30
CA GLY A 33 -8.32 -2.91 0.17
C GLY A 33 -7.25 -1.85 0.43
N ASP A 34 -6.34 -2.21 1.33
CA ASP A 34 -5.07 -1.56 1.68
C ASP A 34 -4.99 -0.03 1.52
N ILE A 35 -5.67 0.69 2.42
CA ILE A 35 -5.66 2.15 2.47
C ILE A 35 -4.28 2.69 2.86
N VAL A 36 -3.61 2.02 3.80
CA VAL A 36 -2.36 2.47 4.42
C VAL A 36 -1.21 1.66 3.89
N ARG A 37 -0.07 2.29 3.63
CA ARG A 37 1.15 1.54 3.36
C ARG A 37 1.77 1.07 4.66
N TYR A 38 1.78 -0.25 4.91
CA TYR A 38 2.76 -0.82 5.82
C TYR A 38 4.14 -0.71 5.17
N ASN A 39 4.93 0.22 5.65
CA ASN A 39 6.31 0.36 5.21
C ASN A 39 7.13 -0.85 5.68
N LEU A 40 7.52 -1.73 4.75
CA LEU A 40 8.45 -2.84 4.95
C LEU A 40 9.93 -2.40 5.09
N TYR A 41 10.24 -1.17 5.50
CA TYR A 41 11.61 -0.76 5.81
C TYR A 41 12.02 -1.08 7.26
N LEU A 42 11.08 -1.41 8.17
CA LEU A 42 11.44 -1.81 9.55
C LEU A 42 11.54 -3.33 9.77
N ILE A 43 10.95 -4.16 8.91
CA ILE A 43 10.96 -5.63 9.11
C ILE A 43 12.26 -6.28 8.60
N ARG A 44 13.10 -5.54 7.85
CA ARG A 44 14.38 -6.04 7.33
C ARG A 44 15.57 -5.95 8.31
N ARG A 45 15.35 -5.55 9.56
CA ARG A 45 16.41 -5.52 10.60
C ARG A 45 16.28 -6.56 11.71
N VAL A 46 15.19 -7.32 11.77
CA VAL A 46 14.96 -8.33 12.83
C VAL A 46 15.20 -9.78 12.36
N LEU A 47 15.51 -10.00 11.07
CA LEU A 47 15.72 -11.35 10.52
C LEU A 47 17.12 -11.61 9.92
N ILE A 48 18.14 -10.80 10.29
CA ILE A 48 19.54 -11.12 9.99
C ILE A 48 20.35 -11.08 11.29
N GLU A 49 20.01 -11.96 12.24
CA GLU A 49 20.88 -12.28 13.40
C GLU A 49 20.93 -13.79 13.68
N SER A 50 20.69 -14.64 12.69
CA SER A 50 20.77 -16.10 12.92
C SER A 50 21.18 -16.92 11.70
N SER A 51 22.19 -16.46 10.95
CA SER A 51 22.97 -17.41 10.15
C SER A 51 24.41 -16.94 9.97
N SER A 52 25.27 -17.57 10.78
CA SER A 52 26.55 -18.11 10.33
C SER A 52 27.68 -17.11 10.07
N TYR A 53 28.31 -16.73 11.18
CA TYR A 53 29.76 -16.76 11.32
C TYR A 53 30.31 -18.13 10.86
N GLN A 54 30.54 -18.33 9.55
CA GLN A 54 31.44 -19.37 9.04
C GLN A 54 31.93 -18.99 7.64
N SER A 55 33.23 -18.73 7.57
CA SER A 55 34.15 -19.18 6.53
C SER A 55 33.73 -18.98 5.06
N GLN A 56 34.28 -17.94 4.44
CA GLN A 56 35.31 -18.14 3.42
C GLN A 56 35.96 -16.80 3.08
N ARG A 57 37.24 -16.92 2.73
CA ARG A 57 38.17 -15.89 2.25
C ARG A 57 37.57 -14.94 1.23
#